data_AF-A0A962N4D1-F1
#
_entry.id   AF-A0A962N4D1-F1
#
_cell.length_a   1.000
_cell.length_b   1.000
_cell.length_c   1.000
_cell.angle_alpha   90.00
_cell.angle_beta   90.00
_cell.angle_gamma   90.00
#
_symmetry.space_group_name_H-M   'P 1'
#
loop_
_entity.id
_entity.type
_entity.pdbx_description
1 polymer ?
#
loop_
_entity_poly.entity_id
_entity_poly.type
_entity_poly.pdbx_seq_one_letter_code
_entity_poly.pdbx_strand_id
1 'polypeptide(L)'
;MRTETTAEILSPGPPPTRDEWTTLFSAHLEQLMLRTTTVLENAAFSGLLLHSGTEHYVFRDDFTYPFKVHATFKQWAPISAVPDCFVYVDPDRDRPLLIFHQPQDFWHRAAPVPDTYWSDSFEIRVATDRASARGHLPHDLSRVAFIGEAFPELTTFGVGSVNPQYLLAALDYPRARKSPYELACLREANRLGALGHQAAAVAFAAGASEFEIALAFMGATGQREKELPYNPIIALNEAGSVLHYQMQQTQRPSVRHSFLIDAGCEFAGYASDITRTYSYSDPDFRALIGAFDDLQQALCGEVRAGVDWPDIHQRSHVAIAGWLRDAGLVRTDPQETVDSGLSAVFYPHGIGHLLGLQVHDAGGTLGGPDGHEIPRPPRHPTLRLTRRLEAGFVVTMEPGVYFIRQLLDQARASPLGKHIEWSRVAQLERFGGIRIEDDLAVTDAGCENLTRAAFSTTIAPGA
;
A
#
# COMPACT_ATOMS: atom_id res chain seq x y z
N MET A 1 -2.26 38.56 22.11
CA MET A 1 -1.33 38.15 21.04
C MET A 1 -1.22 36.63 21.05
N ARG A 2 -2.08 35.96 20.28
CA ARG A 2 -1.92 34.54 19.94
C ARG A 2 -1.48 34.53 18.48
N THR A 3 -0.31 33.98 18.23
CA THR A 3 0.25 33.81 16.90
C THR A 3 -0.46 32.64 16.23
N GLU A 4 -1.27 32.94 15.22
CA GLU A 4 -1.79 31.99 14.25
C GLU A 4 -0.62 31.57 13.35
N THR A 5 -0.14 30.35 13.52
CA THR A 5 0.59 29.64 12.46
C THR A 5 -0.42 28.78 11.72
N THR A 6 -1.08 29.38 10.73
CA THR A 6 -1.74 28.64 9.67
C THR A 6 -0.66 27.93 8.86
N ALA A 7 -0.55 26.61 9.03
CA ALA A 7 0.04 25.78 7.99
C ALA A 7 -0.81 25.99 6.73
N GLU A 8 -0.23 26.57 5.68
CA GLU A 8 -0.85 26.60 4.35
C GLU A 8 -1.07 25.14 3.94
N ILE A 9 -2.30 24.67 4.07
CA ILE A 9 -2.75 23.43 3.44
C ILE A 9 -2.71 23.74 1.94
N LEU A 10 -1.63 23.30 1.28
CA LEU A 10 -1.46 23.40 -0.16
C LEU A 10 -2.68 22.77 -0.82
N SER A 11 -3.52 23.61 -1.45
CA SER A 11 -4.57 23.13 -2.34
C SER A 11 -3.90 22.30 -3.45
N PRO A 12 -4.21 21.00 -3.61
CA PRO A 12 -3.65 20.21 -4.69
C PRO A 12 -4.04 20.87 -6.01
N GLY A 13 -3.01 21.21 -6.77
CA GLY A 13 -3.14 21.80 -8.09
C GLY A 13 -3.84 20.84 -9.07
N PRO A 14 -4.07 21.28 -10.30
CA PRO A 14 -4.58 20.41 -11.36
C PRO A 14 -3.69 19.15 -11.51
N PRO A 15 -4.25 18.02 -11.99
CA PRO A 15 -3.43 16.83 -12.28
C PRO A 15 -2.29 17.21 -13.23
N PRO A 16 -1.08 16.62 -13.09
CA PRO A 16 0.05 17.01 -13.90
C PRO A 16 -0.23 16.79 -15.39
N THR A 17 0.23 17.73 -16.20
CA THR A 17 0.23 17.65 -17.67
C THR A 17 1.17 16.57 -18.16
N ARG A 18 1.07 16.18 -19.45
CA ARG A 18 1.98 15.18 -20.06
C ARG A 18 3.45 15.59 -19.89
N ASP A 19 3.77 16.86 -20.11
CA ASP A 19 5.14 17.39 -20.02
C ASP A 19 5.69 17.38 -18.59
N GLU A 20 4.83 17.65 -17.60
CA GLU A 20 5.19 17.55 -16.18
C GLU A 20 5.46 16.10 -15.78
N TRP A 21 4.60 15.16 -16.22
CA TRP A 21 4.83 13.73 -16.01
C TRP A 21 6.11 13.25 -16.69
N THR A 22 6.39 13.69 -17.92
CA THR A 22 7.63 13.37 -18.63
C THR A 22 8.84 13.87 -17.84
N THR A 23 8.82 15.12 -17.36
CA THR A 23 9.91 15.71 -16.58
C THR A 23 10.17 14.93 -15.29
N LEU A 24 9.10 14.62 -14.53
CA LEU A 24 9.19 13.83 -13.30
C LEU A 24 9.75 12.43 -13.57
N PHE A 25 9.23 11.76 -14.61
CA PHE A 25 9.63 10.40 -14.95
C PHE A 25 11.08 10.33 -15.45
N SER A 26 11.51 11.26 -16.30
CA SER A 26 12.91 11.32 -16.76
C SER A 26 13.88 11.46 -15.59
N ALA A 27 13.61 12.37 -14.64
CA ALA A 27 14.42 12.53 -13.45
C ALA A 27 14.40 11.27 -12.55
N HIS A 28 13.26 10.59 -12.44
CA HIS A 28 13.14 9.32 -11.74
C HIS A 28 14.04 8.25 -12.38
N LEU A 29 13.96 8.10 -13.70
CA LEU A 29 14.71 7.08 -14.44
C LEU A 29 16.23 7.33 -14.35
N GLU A 30 16.67 8.59 -14.45
CA GLU A 30 18.08 8.96 -14.25
C GLU A 30 18.60 8.54 -12.87
N GLN A 31 17.83 8.81 -11.81
CA GLN A 31 18.18 8.41 -10.44
C GLN A 31 18.17 6.89 -10.27
N LEU A 32 17.21 6.20 -10.91
CA LEU A 32 17.10 4.76 -10.85
C LEU A 32 18.28 4.08 -11.57
N MET A 33 18.62 4.57 -12.77
CA MET A 33 19.82 4.16 -13.53
C MET A 33 21.09 4.34 -12.70
N LEU A 34 21.30 5.51 -12.10
CA LEU A 34 22.49 5.78 -11.28
C LEU A 34 22.61 4.78 -10.12
N ARG A 35 21.52 4.58 -9.36
CA ARG A 35 21.50 3.66 -8.22
C ARG A 35 21.75 2.23 -8.66
N THR A 36 21.09 1.78 -9.73
CA THR A 36 21.23 0.43 -10.24
C THR A 36 22.63 0.17 -10.79
N THR A 37 23.24 1.13 -11.49
CA THR A 37 24.64 1.01 -11.94
C THR A 37 25.59 0.78 -10.76
N THR A 38 25.51 1.61 -9.71
CA THR A 38 26.35 1.42 -8.51
C THR A 38 26.13 0.06 -7.85
N VAL A 39 24.88 -0.40 -7.78
CA VAL A 39 24.54 -1.70 -7.20
C VAL A 39 25.09 -2.84 -8.06
N LEU A 40 24.98 -2.77 -9.39
CA LEU A 40 25.50 -3.78 -10.32
C LEU A 40 27.03 -3.87 -10.27
N GLU A 41 27.73 -2.73 -10.23
CA GLU A 41 29.19 -2.65 -10.09
C GLU A 41 29.66 -3.36 -8.82
N ASN A 42 29.05 -3.05 -7.68
CA ASN A 42 29.36 -3.68 -6.39
C ASN A 42 29.07 -5.18 -6.38
N ALA A 43 28.07 -5.61 -7.15
CA ALA A 43 27.65 -7.01 -7.30
C ALA A 43 28.39 -7.77 -8.42
N ALA A 44 29.33 -7.11 -9.13
CA ALA A 44 30.06 -7.64 -10.28
C ALA A 44 29.20 -8.06 -11.49
N PHE A 45 27.96 -7.59 -11.59
CA PHE A 45 27.10 -7.77 -12.77
C PHE A 45 27.33 -6.63 -13.78
N SER A 46 27.21 -6.94 -15.07
CA SER A 46 27.26 -5.97 -16.16
C SER A 46 25.89 -5.46 -16.59
N GLY A 47 24.80 -6.01 -16.04
CA GLY A 47 23.45 -5.58 -16.39
C GLY A 47 22.37 -6.26 -15.55
N LEU A 48 21.15 -5.77 -15.70
CA LEU A 48 19.95 -6.28 -15.04
C LEU A 48 18.89 -6.61 -16.08
N LEU A 49 18.25 -7.77 -15.96
CA LEU A 49 17.10 -8.15 -16.77
C LEU A 49 15.89 -8.33 -15.85
N LEU A 50 14.96 -7.39 -15.91
CA LEU A 50 13.73 -7.38 -15.13
C LEU A 50 12.60 -7.96 -15.98
N HIS A 51 11.81 -8.87 -15.41
CA HIS A 51 10.67 -9.49 -16.09
C HIS A 51 9.36 -9.04 -15.47
N SER A 52 8.34 -8.73 -16.30
CA SER A 52 7.04 -8.28 -15.79
C SER A 52 6.25 -9.39 -15.10
N GLY A 53 6.55 -10.66 -15.38
CA GLY A 53 5.85 -11.83 -14.88
C GLY A 53 5.10 -12.60 -15.98
N THR A 54 4.57 -13.76 -15.62
CA THR A 54 3.79 -14.63 -16.53
C THR A 54 2.35 -14.74 -16.07
N GLU A 55 1.45 -15.03 -17.00
CA GLU A 55 0.14 -15.55 -16.63
C GLU A 55 0.26 -16.97 -16.08
N HIS A 56 -0.57 -17.28 -15.10
CA HIS A 56 -0.61 -18.57 -14.43
C HIS A 56 -1.94 -19.26 -14.72
N TYR A 57 -1.88 -20.47 -15.28
CA TYR A 57 -3.08 -21.25 -15.60
C TYR A 57 -3.70 -21.87 -14.34
N VAL A 58 -5.02 -21.95 -14.33
CA VAL A 58 -5.76 -22.70 -13.33
C VAL A 58 -5.48 -24.20 -13.54
N PHE A 59 -5.35 -24.94 -12.43
CA PHE A 59 -4.95 -26.35 -12.49
C PHE A 59 -5.94 -27.17 -13.33
N ARG A 60 -5.44 -27.72 -14.45
CA ARG A 60 -6.20 -28.51 -15.44
C ARG A 60 -7.30 -27.72 -16.16
N ASP A 61 -7.11 -26.42 -16.31
CA ASP A 61 -8.00 -25.52 -17.05
C ASP A 61 -7.22 -24.71 -18.11
N ASP A 62 -7.92 -24.08 -19.05
CA ASP A 62 -7.34 -23.18 -20.05
C ASP A 62 -7.52 -21.69 -19.70
N PHE A 63 -8.12 -21.39 -18.54
CA PHE A 63 -8.19 -20.05 -17.94
C PHE A 63 -6.97 -19.72 -17.07
N THR A 64 -6.70 -18.43 -16.93
CA THR A 64 -5.61 -17.89 -16.11
C THR A 64 -6.13 -17.21 -14.84
N TYR A 65 -5.31 -17.24 -13.79
CA TYR A 65 -5.47 -16.32 -12.67
C TYR A 65 -5.23 -14.88 -13.14
N PRO A 66 -5.78 -13.87 -12.42
CA PRO A 66 -5.47 -12.47 -12.73
C PRO A 66 -3.96 -12.23 -12.68
N PHE A 67 -3.40 -11.80 -13.80
CA PHE A 67 -2.00 -11.39 -13.89
C PHE A 67 -1.67 -10.27 -12.88
N LYS A 68 -0.52 -10.39 -12.23
CA LYS A 68 0.04 -9.36 -11.34
C LYS A 68 1.49 -9.11 -11.73
N VAL A 69 1.78 -7.88 -12.14
CA VAL A 69 3.12 -7.47 -12.53
C VAL A 69 4.08 -7.46 -11.33
N HIS A 70 5.34 -7.84 -11.56
CA HIS A 70 6.38 -7.72 -10.54
C HIS A 70 6.71 -6.26 -10.21
N ALA A 71 6.78 -5.94 -8.92
CA ALA A 71 7.09 -4.59 -8.43
C ALA A 71 8.42 -4.04 -8.99
N THR A 72 9.45 -4.88 -9.04
CA THR A 72 10.78 -4.53 -9.56
C THR A 72 10.74 -4.13 -11.04
N PHE A 73 9.86 -4.74 -11.84
CA PHE A 73 9.65 -4.36 -13.23
C PHE A 73 8.87 -3.03 -13.33
N LYS A 74 7.75 -2.92 -12.61
CA LYS A 74 6.88 -1.74 -12.72
C LYS A 74 7.46 -0.46 -12.10
N GLN A 75 8.50 -0.58 -11.29
CA GLN A 75 9.34 0.56 -10.88
C GLN A 75 9.97 1.25 -12.09
N TRP A 76 10.38 0.48 -13.09
CA TRP A 76 11.04 0.98 -14.29
C TRP A 76 10.03 1.38 -15.35
N ALA A 77 9.16 0.45 -15.73
CA ALA A 77 8.18 0.65 -16.78
C ALA A 77 6.77 0.60 -16.18
N PRO A 78 6.00 1.71 -16.15
CA PRO A 78 4.64 1.77 -15.60
C PRO A 78 3.58 0.98 -16.41
N ILE A 79 3.80 -0.33 -16.56
CA ILE A 79 2.94 -1.29 -17.24
C ILE A 79 2.47 -2.30 -16.21
N SER A 80 1.16 -2.35 -15.96
CA SER A 80 0.59 -3.25 -14.94
C SER A 80 -0.16 -4.46 -15.49
N ALA A 81 -0.50 -4.44 -16.78
CA ALA A 81 -1.44 -5.39 -17.38
C ALA A 81 -0.87 -6.28 -18.50
N VAL A 82 0.42 -6.18 -18.82
CA VAL A 82 1.04 -6.92 -19.94
C VAL A 82 2.09 -7.90 -19.40
N PRO A 83 1.84 -9.22 -19.47
CA PRO A 83 2.81 -10.24 -19.07
C PRO A 83 3.96 -10.33 -20.08
N ASP A 84 5.05 -10.95 -19.67
CA ASP A 84 6.21 -11.29 -20.51
C ASP A 84 6.93 -10.11 -21.17
N CYS A 85 6.77 -8.91 -20.61
CA CYS A 85 7.65 -7.79 -20.93
C CYS A 85 8.99 -7.92 -20.19
N PHE A 86 10.04 -7.34 -20.77
CA PHE A 86 11.35 -7.25 -20.14
C PHE A 86 11.88 -5.82 -20.14
N VAL A 87 12.52 -5.40 -19.05
CA VAL A 87 13.38 -4.21 -19.04
C VAL A 87 14.81 -4.71 -18.89
N TYR A 88 15.63 -4.43 -19.90
CA TYR A 88 17.06 -4.67 -19.86
C TYR A 88 17.79 -3.37 -19.55
N VAL A 89 18.52 -3.38 -18.44
CA VAL A 89 19.33 -2.28 -17.94
C VAL A 89 20.80 -2.64 -18.16
N ASP A 90 21.49 -1.75 -18.85
CA ASP A 90 22.90 -1.83 -19.16
C ASP A 90 23.50 -0.45 -18.85
N PRO A 91 24.44 -0.35 -17.91
CA PRO A 91 25.10 0.92 -17.58
C PRO A 91 25.77 1.62 -18.76
N ASP A 92 26.12 0.89 -19.82
CA ASP A 92 26.78 1.45 -21.01
C ASP A 92 25.78 1.98 -22.06
N ARG A 93 24.47 1.85 -21.84
CA ARG A 93 23.42 2.34 -22.74
C ARG A 93 22.85 3.67 -22.28
N ASP A 94 22.60 4.57 -23.22
CA ASP A 94 21.94 5.86 -22.96
C ASP A 94 20.51 5.69 -22.40
N ARG A 95 19.81 4.64 -22.83
CA ARG A 95 18.44 4.32 -22.39
C ARG A 95 18.28 2.81 -22.14
N PRO A 96 17.49 2.43 -21.13
CA PRO A 96 17.10 1.05 -20.94
C PRO A 96 16.29 0.54 -22.14
N LEU A 97 16.44 -0.75 -22.42
CA LEU A 97 15.69 -1.45 -23.45
C LEU A 97 14.41 -2.04 -22.85
N LEU A 98 13.25 -1.58 -23.31
CA LEU A 98 11.97 -2.21 -23.03
C LEU A 98 11.62 -3.16 -24.17
N ILE A 99 11.56 -4.45 -23.87
CA ILE A 99 11.02 -5.47 -24.76
C ILE A 99 9.55 -5.67 -24.39
N PHE A 100 8.67 -5.10 -25.19
CA PHE A 100 7.22 -5.14 -24.99
C PHE A 100 6.63 -6.37 -25.66
N HIS A 101 5.97 -7.21 -24.86
CA HIS A 101 5.30 -8.40 -25.36
C HIS A 101 3.97 -8.02 -26.04
N GLN A 102 3.88 -8.32 -27.33
CA GLN A 102 2.69 -8.11 -28.15
C GLN A 102 2.46 -9.36 -28.99
N PRO A 103 1.71 -10.35 -28.47
CA PRO A 103 1.45 -11.59 -29.20
C PRO A 103 0.67 -11.28 -30.48
N GLN A 104 0.97 -12.03 -31.55
CA GLN A 104 0.23 -11.97 -32.80
C GLN A 104 -0.66 -13.19 -32.91
N ASP A 105 -1.90 -13.07 -32.43
CA ASP A 105 -2.92 -14.08 -32.61
C ASP A 105 -4.28 -13.43 -32.90
N PHE A 106 -5.24 -14.25 -33.33
CA PHE A 106 -6.60 -13.81 -33.66
C PHE A 106 -7.60 -13.99 -32.50
N TRP A 107 -7.17 -14.59 -31.38
CA TRP A 107 -7.98 -14.85 -30.19
C TRP A 107 -7.97 -13.65 -29.24
N HIS A 108 -6.87 -12.92 -29.17
CA HIS A 108 -6.64 -11.84 -28.23
C HIS A 108 -6.28 -10.55 -28.95
N ARG A 109 -6.89 -9.45 -28.51
CA ARG A 109 -6.43 -8.13 -28.89
C ARG A 109 -5.21 -7.78 -28.05
N ALA A 110 -4.04 -7.80 -28.66
CA ALA A 110 -2.82 -7.38 -27.99
C ALA A 110 -2.88 -5.91 -27.54
N ALA A 111 -2.27 -5.62 -26.40
CA ALA A 111 -2.14 -4.24 -25.93
C ALA A 111 -1.36 -3.40 -26.96
N PRO A 112 -1.74 -2.12 -27.17
CA PRO A 112 -0.95 -1.25 -28.02
C PRO A 112 0.43 -1.02 -27.40
N VAL A 113 1.44 -0.86 -28.25
CA VAL A 113 2.76 -0.41 -27.80
C VAL A 113 2.58 0.94 -27.10
N PRO A 114 3.16 1.14 -25.90
CA PRO A 114 2.95 2.37 -25.13
C PRO A 114 3.41 3.64 -25.88
N ASP A 115 2.50 4.61 -26.03
CA ASP A 115 2.79 5.99 -26.45
C ASP A 115 2.25 6.93 -25.35
N THR A 116 3.10 7.21 -24.36
CA THR A 116 2.75 7.96 -23.16
C THR A 116 3.94 8.79 -22.69
N TYR A 117 3.80 9.47 -21.54
CA TYR A 117 4.80 10.41 -21.01
C TYR A 117 6.18 9.79 -20.75
N TRP A 118 6.25 8.47 -20.56
CA TRP A 118 7.48 7.73 -20.25
C TRP A 118 8.08 6.99 -21.45
N SER A 119 7.37 6.87 -22.57
CA SER A 119 7.77 6.00 -23.70
C SER A 119 9.13 6.38 -24.31
N ASP A 120 9.40 7.68 -24.47
CA ASP A 120 10.63 8.19 -25.09
C ASP A 120 11.89 7.96 -24.23
N SER A 121 11.71 7.67 -22.94
CA SER A 121 12.80 7.32 -22.03
C SER A 121 13.34 5.91 -22.26
N PHE A 122 12.67 5.10 -23.07
CA PHE A 122 13.08 3.74 -23.41
C PHE A 122 13.44 3.61 -24.89
N GLU A 123 14.36 2.69 -25.18
CA GLU A 123 14.37 2.04 -26.48
C GLU A 123 13.33 0.91 -26.44
N ILE A 124 12.25 1.02 -27.22
CA ILE A 124 11.19 0.01 -27.24
C ILE A 124 11.41 -0.96 -28.41
N ARG A 125 11.36 -2.26 -28.12
CA ARG A 125 11.33 -3.36 -29.11
C ARG A 125 10.11 -4.23 -28.85
N VAL A 126 9.46 -4.68 -29.91
CA VAL A 126 8.29 -5.57 -29.80
C VAL A 126 8.74 -7.02 -29.96
N ALA A 127 8.24 -7.89 -29.09
CA ALA A 127 8.41 -9.33 -29.16
C ALA A 127 7.04 -10.02 -29.19
N THR A 128 6.89 -11.05 -30.00
CA THR A 128 5.65 -11.84 -30.10
C THR A 128 5.61 -13.01 -29.13
N ASP A 129 6.77 -13.38 -28.58
CA ASP A 129 6.98 -14.47 -27.64
C ASP A 129 8.33 -14.28 -26.92
N ARG A 130 8.65 -15.16 -25.96
CA ARG A 130 9.92 -15.10 -25.21
C ARG A 130 11.16 -15.39 -26.07
N ALA A 131 11.02 -16.15 -27.16
CA ALA A 131 12.12 -16.48 -28.04
C ALA A 131 12.57 -15.26 -28.88
N SER A 132 11.60 -14.54 -29.45
CA SER A 132 11.82 -13.26 -30.12
C SER A 132 12.30 -12.19 -29.13
N ALA A 133 11.80 -12.19 -27.89
CA ALA A 133 12.34 -11.34 -26.83
C ALA A 133 13.83 -11.61 -26.58
N ARG A 134 14.24 -12.88 -26.48
CA ARG A 134 15.65 -13.26 -26.34
C ARG A 134 16.53 -12.74 -27.48
N GLY A 135 15.98 -12.68 -28.70
CA GLY A 135 16.67 -12.17 -29.89
C GLY A 135 17.00 -10.67 -29.86
N HIS A 136 16.30 -9.88 -29.03
CA HIS A 136 16.60 -8.44 -28.83
C HIS A 136 17.68 -8.18 -27.78
N LEU A 137 18.03 -9.18 -26.96
CA LEU A 137 19.02 -9.08 -25.90
C LEU A 137 20.44 -9.39 -26.41
N PRO A 138 21.50 -8.91 -25.74
CA PRO A 138 22.88 -9.29 -26.05
C PRO A 138 23.10 -10.81 -26.10
N HIS A 139 24.07 -11.24 -26.91
CA HIS A 139 24.37 -12.67 -27.05
C HIS A 139 24.84 -13.28 -25.73
N ASP A 140 25.76 -12.62 -25.02
CA ASP A 140 26.25 -13.07 -23.72
C ASP A 140 25.52 -12.35 -22.58
N LEU A 141 24.79 -13.13 -21.77
CA LEU A 141 24.09 -12.66 -20.57
C LEU A 141 24.71 -13.25 -19.28
N SER A 142 25.88 -13.89 -19.36
CA SER A 142 26.51 -14.60 -18.24
C SER A 142 26.89 -13.69 -17.06
N ARG A 143 26.94 -12.38 -17.28
CA ARG A 143 27.14 -11.34 -16.25
C ARG A 143 25.91 -10.47 -16.02
N VAL A 144 24.74 -10.88 -16.49
CA VAL A 144 23.46 -10.19 -16.27
C VAL A 144 22.68 -10.91 -15.18
N ALA A 145 22.21 -10.17 -14.18
CA ALA A 145 21.30 -10.70 -13.18
C ALA A 145 19.86 -10.62 -13.69
N PHE A 146 19.11 -11.71 -13.55
CA PHE A 146 17.67 -11.76 -13.82
C PHE A 146 16.89 -11.55 -12.53
N ILE A 147 15.90 -10.66 -12.57
CA ILE A 147 14.97 -10.41 -11.46
C ILE A 147 13.53 -10.63 -11.93
N GLY A 148 12.86 -11.58 -11.30
CA GLY A 148 11.49 -11.98 -11.62
C GLY A 148 11.26 -13.47 -11.33
N GLU A 149 10.02 -13.91 -11.54
CA GLU A 149 9.68 -15.32 -11.53
C GLU A 149 10.39 -16.06 -12.68
N ALA A 150 11.07 -17.17 -12.36
CA ALA A 150 11.75 -17.97 -13.37
C ALA A 150 10.73 -18.73 -14.22
N PHE A 151 10.94 -18.71 -15.55
CA PHE A 151 10.14 -19.44 -16.52
C PHE A 151 10.99 -20.51 -17.25
N PRO A 152 10.39 -21.55 -17.86
CA PRO A 152 11.12 -22.68 -18.44
C PRO A 152 12.22 -22.28 -19.42
N GLU A 153 11.93 -21.32 -20.30
CA GLU A 153 12.85 -20.86 -21.34
C GLU A 153 14.02 -20.03 -20.80
N LEU A 154 13.96 -19.53 -19.56
CA LEU A 154 15.00 -18.66 -18.98
C LEU A 154 16.38 -19.32 -18.98
N THR A 155 16.43 -20.65 -18.82
CA THR A 155 17.69 -21.41 -18.90
C THR A 155 18.41 -21.24 -20.24
N THR A 156 17.65 -21.02 -21.33
CA THR A 156 18.19 -20.78 -22.67
C THR A 156 18.72 -19.35 -22.86
N PHE A 157 18.40 -18.43 -21.94
CA PHE A 157 18.86 -17.05 -22.04
C PHE A 157 20.35 -16.93 -21.67
N GLY A 158 20.83 -17.82 -20.80
CA GLY A 158 22.22 -17.81 -20.32
C GLY A 158 22.52 -16.69 -19.33
N VAL A 159 21.53 -16.29 -18.52
CA VAL A 159 21.70 -15.27 -17.48
C VAL A 159 22.67 -15.73 -16.38
N GLY A 160 23.45 -14.81 -15.83
CA GLY A 160 24.48 -15.11 -14.84
C GLY A 160 23.94 -15.54 -13.47
N SER A 161 22.82 -14.95 -13.05
CA SER A 161 22.17 -15.28 -11.79
C SER A 161 20.68 -14.98 -11.85
N VAL A 162 19.90 -15.70 -11.05
CA VAL A 162 18.44 -15.53 -10.93
C VAL A 162 18.12 -15.14 -9.49
N ASN A 163 17.57 -13.94 -9.29
CA ASN A 163 17.16 -13.40 -8.00
C ASN A 163 18.25 -13.48 -6.89
N PRO A 164 19.50 -13.00 -7.12
CA PRO A 164 20.53 -13.02 -6.09
C PRO A 164 20.11 -12.16 -4.89
N GLN A 165 20.03 -12.77 -3.70
CA GLN A 165 19.41 -12.16 -2.51
C GLN A 165 20.08 -10.85 -2.07
N TYR A 166 21.40 -10.77 -2.14
CA TYR A 166 22.14 -9.55 -1.81
C TYR A 166 21.85 -8.40 -2.79
N LEU A 167 21.62 -8.72 -4.07
CA LEU A 167 21.23 -7.73 -5.09
C LEU A 167 19.79 -7.26 -4.86
N LEU A 168 18.88 -8.19 -4.55
CA LEU A 168 17.50 -7.85 -4.20
C LEU A 168 17.44 -6.90 -3.00
N ALA A 169 18.19 -7.20 -1.93
CA ALA A 169 18.27 -6.31 -0.77
C ALA A 169 18.81 -4.92 -1.13
N ALA A 170 19.85 -4.85 -1.97
CA ALA A 170 20.42 -3.58 -2.42
C ALA A 170 19.46 -2.76 -3.30
N LEU A 171 18.59 -3.42 -4.08
CA LEU A 171 17.56 -2.78 -4.90
C LEU A 171 16.33 -2.39 -4.06
N ASP A 172 15.93 -3.21 -3.08
CA ASP A 172 14.76 -2.99 -2.24
C ASP A 172 15.00 -1.94 -1.14
N TYR A 173 16.19 -1.88 -0.55
CA TYR A 173 16.52 -0.91 0.50
C TYR A 173 16.19 0.56 0.14
N PRO A 174 16.60 1.08 -1.05
CA PRO A 174 16.31 2.45 -1.44
C PRO A 174 14.85 2.68 -1.87
N ARG A 175 14.05 1.62 -2.13
CA ARG A 175 12.62 1.79 -2.47
C ARG A 175 11.83 2.47 -1.37
N ALA A 176 12.27 2.37 -0.12
CA ALA A 176 11.65 3.09 0.98
C ALA A 176 11.59 4.61 0.72
N ARG A 177 12.59 5.20 0.03
CA ARG A 177 12.67 6.63 -0.29
C ARG A 177 12.20 6.92 -1.72
N LYS A 178 11.03 7.55 -1.81
CA LYS A 178 10.31 7.88 -3.05
C LYS A 178 10.94 9.09 -3.71
N SER A 179 11.11 9.00 -5.02
CA SER A 179 11.43 10.15 -5.87
C SER A 179 10.21 11.05 -6.09
N PRO A 180 10.38 12.28 -6.62
CA PRO A 180 9.26 13.17 -6.89
C PRO A 180 8.18 12.58 -7.81
N TYR A 181 8.56 11.77 -8.81
CA TYR A 181 7.62 11.04 -9.66
C TYR A 181 6.76 10.07 -8.86
N GLU A 182 7.38 9.27 -7.99
CA GLU A 182 6.70 8.26 -7.18
C GLU A 182 5.73 8.90 -6.19
N LEU A 183 6.13 10.03 -5.58
CA LEU A 183 5.22 10.83 -4.75
C LEU A 183 4.05 11.39 -5.54
N ALA A 184 4.27 11.84 -6.79
CA ALA A 184 3.17 12.28 -7.65
C ALA A 184 2.21 11.12 -7.99
N CYS A 185 2.72 9.92 -8.26
CA CYS A 185 1.89 8.74 -8.47
C CYS A 185 1.08 8.35 -7.22
N LEU A 186 1.69 8.40 -6.03
CA LEU A 186 1.03 8.11 -4.75
C LEU A 186 -0.06 9.13 -4.41
N ARG A 187 0.15 10.42 -4.75
CA ARG A 187 -0.90 11.45 -4.66
C ARG A 187 -2.08 11.16 -5.57
N GLU A 188 -1.82 10.75 -6.82
CA GLU A 188 -2.90 10.42 -7.77
C GLU A 188 -3.65 9.15 -7.35
N ALA A 189 -2.94 8.14 -6.84
CA ALA A 189 -3.57 6.95 -6.25
C ALA A 189 -4.47 7.33 -5.07
N ASN A 190 -4.01 8.21 -4.17
CA ASN A 190 -4.82 8.73 -3.05
C ASN A 190 -6.03 9.54 -3.51
N ARG A 191 -5.89 10.34 -4.57
CA ARG A 191 -7.01 11.10 -5.16
C ARG A 191 -8.10 10.17 -5.68
N LEU A 192 -7.72 9.11 -6.41
CA LEU A 192 -8.65 8.08 -6.87
C LEU A 192 -9.27 7.33 -5.68
N GLY A 193 -8.47 6.92 -4.71
CA GLY A 193 -8.94 6.26 -3.49
C GLY A 193 -9.99 7.09 -2.74
N ALA A 194 -9.74 8.39 -2.53
CA ALA A 194 -10.67 9.31 -1.88
C ALA A 194 -12.01 9.42 -2.62
N LEU A 195 -12.01 9.44 -3.96
CA LEU A 195 -13.24 9.40 -4.77
C LEU A 195 -14.02 8.10 -4.54
N GLY A 196 -13.33 6.97 -4.54
CA GLY A 196 -13.92 5.66 -4.25
C GLY A 196 -14.54 5.60 -2.86
N HIS A 197 -13.81 6.07 -1.85
CA HIS A 197 -14.27 6.12 -0.45
C HIS A 197 -15.50 7.01 -0.27
N GLN A 198 -15.56 8.16 -0.94
CA GLN A 198 -16.75 9.03 -0.91
C GLN A 198 -17.97 8.35 -1.54
N ALA A 199 -17.80 7.70 -2.70
CA ALA A 199 -18.89 6.95 -3.33
C ALA A 199 -19.37 5.78 -2.45
N ALA A 200 -18.43 5.07 -1.82
CA ALA A 200 -18.73 3.99 -0.88
C ALA A 200 -19.51 4.49 0.35
N ALA A 201 -19.11 5.65 0.92
CA ALA A 201 -19.82 6.27 2.04
C ALA A 201 -21.25 6.69 1.67
N VAL A 202 -21.46 7.24 0.46
CA VAL A 202 -22.79 7.56 -0.07
C VAL A 202 -23.63 6.29 -0.24
N ALA A 203 -23.07 5.22 -0.81
CA ALA A 203 -23.76 3.95 -0.97
C ALA A 203 -24.15 3.33 0.38
N PHE A 204 -23.26 3.36 1.37
CA PHE A 204 -23.55 2.94 2.74
C PHE A 204 -24.71 3.72 3.35
N ALA A 205 -24.71 5.05 3.22
CA ALA A 205 -25.78 5.91 3.71
C ALA A 205 -27.13 5.63 3.01
N ALA A 206 -27.10 5.34 1.72
CA ALA A 206 -28.28 4.94 0.91
C ALA A 206 -28.77 3.51 1.22
N GLY A 207 -28.00 2.77 2.00
CA GLY A 207 -28.36 1.47 2.50
C GLY A 207 -28.08 0.28 1.60
N ALA A 208 -27.04 0.41 0.80
CA ALA A 208 -26.46 -0.65 0.00
C ALA A 208 -25.96 -1.84 0.83
N SER A 209 -25.83 -3.00 0.18
CA SER A 209 -25.09 -4.17 0.70
C SER A 209 -23.59 -3.96 0.55
N GLU A 210 -22.78 -4.83 1.16
CA GLU A 210 -21.32 -4.79 1.03
C GLU A 210 -20.89 -4.87 -0.44
N PHE A 211 -21.53 -5.75 -1.22
CA PHE A 211 -21.25 -5.88 -2.66
C PHE A 211 -21.61 -4.60 -3.44
N GLU A 212 -22.77 -4.01 -3.18
CA GLU A 212 -23.19 -2.77 -3.84
C GLU A 212 -22.25 -1.59 -3.49
N ILE A 213 -21.74 -1.54 -2.26
CA ILE A 213 -20.73 -0.56 -1.83
C ILE A 213 -19.40 -0.79 -2.57
N ALA A 214 -18.94 -2.04 -2.69
CA ALA A 214 -17.73 -2.39 -3.44
C ALA A 214 -17.85 -1.96 -4.92
N LEU A 215 -19.01 -2.19 -5.54
CA LEU A 215 -19.30 -1.73 -6.90
C LEU A 215 -19.28 -0.20 -7.02
N ALA A 216 -19.81 0.53 -6.03
CA ALA A 216 -19.78 1.99 -6.01
C ALA A 216 -18.34 2.53 -5.94
N PHE A 217 -17.49 1.91 -5.11
CA PHE A 217 -16.06 2.24 -5.04
C PHE A 217 -15.37 2.04 -6.39
N MET A 218 -15.51 0.85 -7.00
CA MET A 218 -14.91 0.53 -8.29
C MET A 218 -15.44 1.42 -9.44
N GLY A 219 -16.75 1.71 -9.43
CA GLY A 219 -17.37 2.58 -10.42
C GLY A 219 -16.83 4.02 -10.35
N ALA A 220 -16.62 4.57 -9.15
CA ALA A 220 -16.10 5.92 -8.97
C ALA A 220 -14.60 6.04 -9.29
N THR A 221 -13.84 4.97 -9.10
CA THR A 221 -12.39 4.92 -9.35
C THR A 221 -12.07 4.55 -10.79
N GLY A 222 -13.03 3.95 -11.52
CA GLY A 222 -12.83 3.44 -12.87
C GLY A 222 -11.91 2.22 -12.92
N GLN A 223 -11.77 1.49 -11.81
CA GLN A 223 -10.90 0.32 -11.70
C GLN A 223 -11.72 -0.96 -11.50
N ARG A 224 -11.31 -2.03 -12.19
CA ARG A 224 -11.82 -3.39 -11.94
C ARG A 224 -11.22 -3.93 -10.65
N GLU A 225 -11.87 -4.90 -10.05
CA GLU A 225 -11.40 -5.58 -8.83
C GLU A 225 -9.95 -6.06 -8.95
N LYS A 226 -9.58 -6.65 -10.10
CA LYS A 226 -8.22 -7.13 -10.34
C LYS A 226 -7.15 -6.02 -10.47
N GLU A 227 -7.56 -4.78 -10.72
CA GLU A 227 -6.68 -3.61 -10.84
C GLU A 227 -6.44 -2.93 -9.49
N LEU A 228 -7.30 -3.20 -8.50
CA LEU A 228 -7.10 -2.72 -7.14
C LEU A 228 -5.79 -3.29 -6.55
N PRO A 229 -5.09 -2.51 -5.71
CA PRO A 229 -3.80 -2.91 -5.15
C PRO A 229 -3.93 -4.10 -4.18
N TYR A 230 -5.10 -4.27 -3.56
CA TYR A 230 -5.47 -5.37 -2.69
C TYR A 230 -6.98 -5.60 -2.73
N ASN A 231 -7.44 -6.73 -2.19
CA ASN A 231 -8.87 -7.02 -2.10
C ASN A 231 -9.53 -6.04 -1.11
N PRO A 232 -10.51 -5.23 -1.54
CA PRO A 232 -11.13 -4.25 -0.66
C PRO A 232 -11.91 -4.95 0.45
N ILE A 233 -11.71 -4.48 1.68
CA ILE A 233 -12.48 -4.87 2.85
C ILE A 233 -13.69 -3.95 2.91
N ILE A 234 -14.88 -4.51 2.70
CA ILE A 234 -16.15 -3.78 2.76
C ILE A 234 -17.02 -4.46 3.81
N ALA A 235 -16.93 -4.00 5.05
CA ALA A 235 -17.49 -4.69 6.19
C ALA A 235 -18.61 -3.88 6.85
N LEU A 236 -19.81 -4.48 6.96
CA LEU A 236 -20.92 -3.89 7.71
C LEU A 236 -21.03 -4.52 9.11
N ASN A 237 -21.36 -3.69 10.10
CA ASN A 237 -21.65 -4.11 11.48
C ASN A 237 -20.51 -4.97 12.09
N GLU A 238 -20.83 -6.15 12.65
CA GLU A 238 -19.90 -7.07 13.29
C GLU A 238 -18.76 -7.53 12.37
N ALA A 239 -18.96 -7.53 11.05
CA ALA A 239 -17.92 -7.88 10.08
C ALA A 239 -16.70 -6.96 10.18
N GLY A 240 -16.86 -5.72 10.67
CA GLY A 240 -15.77 -4.79 10.92
C GLY A 240 -14.76 -5.25 11.99
N SER A 241 -15.06 -6.34 12.72
CA SER A 241 -14.11 -6.99 13.63
C SER A 241 -13.15 -7.97 12.92
N VAL A 242 -13.42 -8.36 11.68
CA VAL A 242 -12.59 -9.33 10.93
C VAL A 242 -11.52 -8.56 10.14
N LEU A 243 -10.27 -8.61 10.61
CA LEU A 243 -9.18 -7.78 10.08
C LEU A 243 -8.88 -8.01 8.59
N HIS A 244 -9.05 -9.23 8.09
CA HIS A 244 -8.90 -9.57 6.68
C HIS A 244 -10.25 -10.01 6.11
N TYR A 245 -11.32 -9.26 6.37
CA TYR A 245 -12.65 -9.60 5.87
C TYR A 245 -12.67 -9.56 4.34
N GLN A 246 -12.81 -10.73 3.73
CA GLN A 246 -12.74 -10.94 2.29
C GLN A 246 -14.11 -11.07 1.63
N MET A 247 -15.17 -11.15 2.43
CA MET A 247 -16.52 -11.35 1.91
C MET A 247 -17.11 -10.00 1.48
N GLN A 248 -18.03 -10.04 0.53
CA GLN A 248 -18.81 -8.88 0.10
C GLN A 248 -20.27 -9.35 -0.02
N GLN A 249 -20.97 -9.39 1.11
CA GLN A 249 -22.34 -9.90 1.16
C GLN A 249 -23.23 -9.14 0.17
N THR A 250 -23.92 -9.89 -0.69
CA THR A 250 -24.88 -9.33 -1.65
C THR A 250 -26.20 -8.96 -0.99
N GLN A 251 -26.52 -9.61 0.13
CA GLN A 251 -27.71 -9.32 0.93
C GLN A 251 -27.47 -8.11 1.82
N ARG A 252 -28.44 -7.20 1.86
CA ARG A 252 -28.42 -6.05 2.78
C ARG A 252 -28.72 -6.54 4.20
N PRO A 253 -28.05 -6.02 5.24
CA PRO A 253 -28.38 -6.37 6.61
C PRO A 253 -29.78 -5.86 6.97
N SER A 254 -30.48 -6.59 7.84
CA SER A 254 -31.81 -6.20 8.34
C SER A 254 -31.75 -4.93 9.18
N VAL A 255 -30.66 -4.73 9.91
CA VAL A 255 -30.36 -3.53 10.69
C VAL A 255 -28.92 -3.11 10.41
N ARG A 256 -28.71 -1.81 10.21
CA ARG A 256 -27.41 -1.22 9.93
C ARG A 256 -26.91 -0.42 11.12
N HIS A 257 -25.67 -0.67 11.50
CA HIS A 257 -25.01 -0.10 12.67
C HIS A 257 -23.75 0.66 12.27
N SER A 258 -22.81 0.00 11.60
CA SER A 258 -21.52 0.56 11.21
C SER A 258 -21.09 0.09 9.83
N PHE A 259 -20.08 0.77 9.30
CA PHE A 259 -19.38 0.42 8.08
C PHE A 259 -17.90 0.71 8.26
N LEU A 260 -17.07 -0.29 7.99
CA LEU A 260 -15.63 -0.16 7.85
C LEU A 260 -15.27 -0.50 6.42
N ILE A 261 -14.59 0.43 5.75
CA ILE A 261 -13.99 0.23 4.44
C ILE A 261 -12.49 0.41 4.53
N ASP A 262 -11.76 -0.57 4.04
CA ASP A 262 -10.34 -0.50 3.77
C ASP A 262 -10.13 -0.88 2.30
N ALA A 263 -9.82 0.13 1.50
CA ALA A 263 -9.73 0.03 0.05
C ALA A 263 -8.82 1.10 -0.54
N GLY A 264 -8.01 0.68 -1.50
CA GLY A 264 -7.04 1.51 -2.19
C GLY A 264 -7.26 1.55 -3.70
N CYS A 265 -6.45 2.36 -4.38
CA CYS A 265 -6.37 2.43 -5.84
C CYS A 265 -4.93 2.35 -6.31
N GLU A 266 -4.71 1.92 -7.55
CA GLU A 266 -3.39 1.98 -8.19
C GLU A 266 -3.34 3.11 -9.23
N PHE A 267 -2.22 3.85 -9.28
CA PHE A 267 -1.86 4.69 -10.41
C PHE A 267 -0.41 4.46 -10.81
N ALA A 268 -0.16 4.15 -12.08
CA ALA A 268 1.18 3.87 -12.61
C ALA A 268 2.00 2.84 -11.79
N GLY A 269 1.31 1.89 -11.15
CA GLY A 269 1.93 0.88 -10.30
C GLY A 269 2.00 1.20 -8.81
N TYR A 270 1.72 2.43 -8.38
CA TYR A 270 1.77 2.88 -6.99
C TYR A 270 0.39 2.84 -6.35
N ALA A 271 0.32 2.31 -5.12
CA ALA A 271 -0.92 2.09 -4.40
C ALA A 271 -1.25 3.22 -3.42
N SER A 272 -2.54 3.48 -3.20
CA SER A 272 -3.03 4.07 -1.95
C SER A 272 -3.52 2.96 -1.01
N ASP A 273 -3.53 3.22 0.29
CA ASP A 273 -4.07 2.32 1.32
C ASP A 273 -4.86 3.14 2.34
N ILE A 274 -6.19 3.04 2.29
CA ILE A 274 -7.06 3.98 2.99
C ILE A 274 -8.15 3.20 3.70
N THR A 275 -8.26 3.43 5.01
CA THR A 275 -9.34 2.90 5.84
C THR A 275 -10.18 4.01 6.45
N ARG A 276 -11.51 3.86 6.42
CA ARG A 276 -12.48 4.71 7.15
C ARG A 276 -13.54 3.87 7.83
N THR A 277 -13.98 4.34 8.99
CA THR A 277 -15.10 3.76 9.74
C THR A 277 -16.22 4.79 9.90
N TYR A 278 -17.47 4.35 9.73
CA TYR A 278 -18.67 5.17 9.79
C TYR A 278 -19.71 4.57 10.74
N SER A 279 -20.37 5.42 11.51
CA SER A 279 -21.61 5.08 12.23
C SER A 279 -22.81 5.44 11.37
N TYR A 280 -23.79 4.54 11.26
CA TYR A 280 -25.04 4.83 10.54
C TYR A 280 -25.88 5.87 11.30
N SER A 281 -26.40 5.51 12.47
CA SER A 281 -27.30 6.37 13.26
C SER A 281 -26.94 6.49 14.73
N ASP A 282 -26.01 5.69 15.25
CA ASP A 282 -25.66 5.67 16.67
C ASP A 282 -24.73 6.85 17.02
N PRO A 283 -25.19 7.82 17.84
CA PRO A 283 -24.40 9.01 18.15
C PRO A 283 -23.23 8.73 19.09
N ASP A 284 -23.31 7.70 19.93
CA ASP A 284 -22.24 7.32 20.86
C ASP A 284 -21.08 6.68 20.06
N PHE A 285 -21.39 5.72 19.19
CA PHE A 285 -20.37 5.15 18.30
C PHE A 285 -19.78 6.19 17.34
N ARG A 286 -20.60 7.15 16.87
CA ARG A 286 -20.10 8.29 16.06
C ARG A 286 -19.11 9.15 16.84
N ALA A 287 -19.40 9.46 18.11
CA ALA A 287 -18.50 10.23 18.96
C ALA A 287 -17.18 9.48 19.22
N LEU A 288 -17.26 8.16 19.44
CA LEU A 288 -16.09 7.29 19.58
C LEU A 288 -15.20 7.32 18.32
N ILE A 289 -15.79 7.20 17.12
CA ILE A 289 -15.05 7.33 15.86
C ILE A 289 -14.39 8.71 15.76
N GLY A 290 -15.10 9.79 16.08
CA GLY A 290 -14.54 11.15 16.03
C GLY A 290 -13.34 11.34 16.97
N ALA A 291 -13.45 10.88 18.21
CA ALA A 291 -12.33 10.92 19.15
C ALA A 291 -11.16 10.02 18.71
N PHE A 292 -11.44 8.92 18.01
CA PHE A 292 -10.40 8.05 17.46
C PHE A 292 -9.72 8.66 16.23
N ASP A 293 -10.45 9.44 15.43
CA ASP A 293 -9.90 10.24 14.33
C ASP A 293 -8.94 11.32 14.85
N ASP A 294 -9.32 12.04 15.91
CA ASP A 294 -8.43 13.01 16.57
C ASP A 294 -7.14 12.34 17.08
N LEU A 295 -7.25 11.14 17.66
CA LEU A 295 -6.10 10.33 18.09
C LEU A 295 -5.21 9.94 16.91
N GLN A 296 -5.80 9.46 15.81
CA GLN A 296 -5.06 9.06 14.61
C GLN A 296 -4.33 10.25 13.97
N GLN A 297 -4.98 11.42 13.91
CA GLN A 297 -4.35 12.66 13.43
C GLN A 297 -3.22 13.12 14.34
N ALA A 298 -3.34 12.98 15.66
CA ALA A 298 -2.25 13.26 16.59
C ALA A 298 -1.03 12.35 16.34
N LEU A 299 -1.26 11.06 16.07
CA LEU A 299 -0.20 10.12 15.70
C LEU A 299 0.43 10.46 14.34
N CYS A 300 -0.36 10.89 13.35
CA CYS A 300 0.17 11.41 12.09
C CYS A 300 1.13 12.59 12.33
N GLY A 301 0.78 13.48 13.26
CA GLY A 301 1.61 14.64 13.62
C GLY A 301 3.00 14.31 14.21
N GLU A 302 3.22 13.06 14.62
CA GLU A 302 4.54 12.59 15.08
C GLU A 302 5.47 12.17 13.94
N VAL A 303 4.93 11.95 12.74
CA VAL A 303 5.67 11.41 11.59
C VAL A 303 6.56 12.51 11.01
N ARG A 304 7.87 12.28 11.10
CA ARG A 304 8.92 13.12 10.51
C ARG A 304 10.23 12.36 10.42
N ALA A 305 11.15 12.86 9.60
CA ALA A 305 12.49 12.30 9.52
C ALA A 305 13.18 12.24 10.90
N GLY A 306 13.92 11.18 11.13
CA GLY A 306 14.70 10.97 12.35
C GLY A 306 13.92 10.39 13.53
N VAL A 307 12.65 10.02 13.37
CA VAL A 307 11.87 9.29 14.39
C VAL A 307 11.90 7.78 14.09
N ASP A 308 12.08 6.97 15.12
CA ASP A 308 12.02 5.51 15.00
C ASP A 308 10.56 5.03 14.94
N TRP A 309 10.19 4.27 13.90
CA TRP A 309 8.82 3.75 13.75
C TRP A 309 8.36 2.88 14.93
N PRO A 310 9.21 2.00 15.51
CA PRO A 310 8.84 1.26 16.72
C PRO A 310 8.43 2.16 17.89
N ASP A 311 8.99 3.37 18.00
CA ASP A 311 8.63 4.29 19.08
C ASP A 311 7.24 4.91 18.85
N ILE A 312 6.89 5.24 17.61
CA ILE A 312 5.53 5.67 17.25
C ILE A 312 4.53 4.56 17.54
N HIS A 313 4.87 3.31 17.18
CA HIS A 313 4.05 2.13 17.49
C HIS A 313 3.86 1.95 18.99
N GLN A 314 4.91 2.10 19.79
CA GLN A 314 4.80 1.99 21.25
C GLN A 314 3.94 3.10 21.85
N ARG A 315 4.06 4.35 21.36
CA ARG A 315 3.24 5.47 21.81
C ARG A 315 1.78 5.31 21.42
N SER A 316 1.49 4.72 20.26
CA SER A 316 0.10 4.48 19.87
C SER A 316 -0.62 3.48 20.74
N HIS A 317 0.06 2.43 21.23
CA HIS A 317 -0.51 1.54 22.23
C HIS A 317 -0.92 2.29 23.51
N VAL A 318 -0.12 3.27 23.95
CA VAL A 318 -0.44 4.11 25.12
C VAL A 318 -1.59 5.07 24.81
N ALA A 319 -1.59 5.72 23.64
CA ALA A 319 -2.67 6.61 23.21
C ALA A 319 -4.01 5.86 23.10
N ILE A 320 -4.01 4.69 22.44
CA ILE A 320 -5.17 3.81 22.30
C ILE A 320 -5.63 3.31 23.67
N ALA A 321 -4.73 2.99 24.59
CA ALA A 321 -5.10 2.64 25.95
C ALA A 321 -5.81 3.80 26.69
N GLY A 322 -5.37 5.04 26.47
CA GLY A 322 -6.07 6.24 26.94
C GLY A 322 -7.48 6.33 26.35
N TRP A 323 -7.61 6.18 25.04
CA TRP A 323 -8.90 6.15 24.36
C TRP A 323 -9.82 5.03 24.86
N LEU A 324 -9.30 3.82 25.06
CA LEU A 324 -10.06 2.67 25.59
C LEU A 324 -10.62 2.97 26.99
N ARG A 325 -9.82 3.61 27.85
CA ARG A 325 -10.27 4.00 29.18
C ARG A 325 -11.36 5.07 29.10
N ASP A 326 -11.14 6.10 28.29
CA ASP A 326 -12.07 7.22 28.17
C ASP A 326 -13.39 6.79 27.47
N ALA A 327 -13.34 5.78 26.60
CA ALA A 327 -14.49 5.10 26.00
C ALA A 327 -15.22 4.15 26.98
N GLY A 328 -14.69 3.96 28.19
CA GLY A 328 -15.23 3.08 29.23
C GLY A 328 -15.08 1.60 28.93
N LEU A 329 -14.07 1.19 28.16
CA LEU A 329 -13.79 -0.21 27.80
C LEU A 329 -12.82 -0.91 28.75
N VAL A 330 -11.91 -0.15 29.36
CA VAL A 330 -10.93 -0.65 30.34
C VAL A 330 -10.88 0.24 31.58
N ARG A 331 -10.53 -0.34 32.73
CA ARG A 331 -10.45 0.37 34.03
C ARG A 331 -9.05 0.82 34.43
N THR A 332 -8.03 0.29 33.77
CA THR A 332 -6.62 0.51 34.09
C THR A 332 -6.12 1.84 33.57
N ASP A 333 -5.03 2.35 34.14
CA ASP A 333 -4.36 3.49 33.52
C ASP A 333 -3.72 3.09 32.17
N PRO A 334 -3.42 4.06 31.28
CA PRO A 334 -2.92 3.74 29.94
C PRO A 334 -1.62 2.93 29.95
N GLN A 335 -0.70 3.21 30.88
CA GLN A 335 0.57 2.51 30.94
C GLN A 335 0.39 1.08 31.48
N GLU A 336 -0.42 0.88 32.53
CA GLU A 336 -0.78 -0.45 33.03
C GLU A 336 -1.48 -1.30 31.96
N THR A 337 -2.35 -0.69 31.15
CA THR A 337 -3.04 -1.34 30.02
C THR A 337 -2.06 -1.86 28.97
N VAL A 338 -0.98 -1.14 28.73
CA VAL A 338 0.08 -1.56 27.80
C VAL A 338 1.00 -2.60 28.44
N ASP A 339 1.45 -2.36 29.68
CA ASP A 339 2.41 -3.22 30.36
C ASP A 339 1.87 -4.63 30.62
N SER A 340 0.57 -4.73 30.90
CA SER A 340 -0.15 -6.00 31.06
C SER A 340 -0.44 -6.73 29.73
N GLY A 341 -0.27 -6.07 28.58
CA GLY A 341 -0.64 -6.59 27.27
C GLY A 341 -2.13 -6.48 26.94
N LEU A 342 -2.94 -5.82 27.78
CA LEU A 342 -4.38 -5.65 27.57
C LEU A 342 -4.71 -4.86 26.30
N SER A 343 -3.90 -3.85 25.95
CA SER A 343 -4.12 -3.08 24.71
C SER A 343 -4.14 -3.96 23.45
N ALA A 344 -3.33 -5.03 23.40
CA ALA A 344 -3.25 -5.95 22.26
C ALA A 344 -4.50 -6.82 22.07
N VAL A 345 -5.39 -6.91 23.07
CA VAL A 345 -6.69 -7.58 22.94
C VAL A 345 -7.60 -6.80 21.98
N PHE A 346 -7.50 -5.47 22.00
CA PHE A 346 -8.31 -4.57 21.19
C PHE A 346 -7.57 -4.06 19.94
N TYR A 347 -6.23 -3.98 19.98
CA TYR A 347 -5.38 -3.48 18.92
C TYR A 347 -4.25 -4.50 18.59
N PRO A 348 -4.54 -5.53 17.77
CA PRO A 348 -3.68 -6.70 17.61
C PRO A 348 -2.67 -6.61 16.44
N HIS A 349 -2.59 -5.49 15.72
CA HIS A 349 -1.72 -5.32 14.55
C HIS A 349 -0.73 -4.16 14.72
N GLY A 350 0.17 -3.99 13.73
CA GLY A 350 1.10 -2.88 13.70
C GLY A 350 0.41 -1.57 13.28
N ILE A 351 1.01 -0.44 13.64
CA ILE A 351 0.47 0.90 13.34
C ILE A 351 0.55 1.33 11.86
N GLY A 352 1.23 0.54 11.05
CA GLY A 352 1.39 0.79 9.63
C GLY A 352 2.70 0.24 9.08
N HIS A 353 2.96 0.59 7.84
CA HIS A 353 4.05 0.04 7.03
C HIS A 353 4.50 1.03 5.96
N LEU A 354 5.60 0.71 5.27
CA LEU A 354 5.95 1.43 4.04
C LEU A 354 4.89 1.16 2.96
N LEU A 355 4.60 2.17 2.14
CA LEU A 355 3.70 2.10 1.00
C LEU A 355 4.39 2.58 -0.28
N GLY A 356 4.08 1.95 -1.41
CA GLY A 356 4.67 2.29 -2.70
C GLY A 356 4.13 1.42 -3.85
N LEU A 357 5.05 0.78 -4.58
CA LEU A 357 4.73 -0.17 -5.66
C LEU A 357 4.02 -1.43 -5.15
N GLN A 358 4.20 -1.74 -3.87
CA GLN A 358 3.48 -2.76 -3.14
C GLN A 358 2.80 -2.08 -1.95
N VAL A 359 1.64 -2.61 -1.54
CA VAL A 359 0.87 -2.13 -0.38
C VAL A 359 1.74 -2.19 0.87
N HIS A 360 2.20 -3.40 1.22
CA HIS A 360 3.30 -3.60 2.14
C HIS A 360 4.63 -3.49 1.40
N ASP A 361 5.13 -2.26 1.24
CA ASP A 361 6.31 -1.97 0.42
C ASP A 361 7.60 -2.59 0.99
N ALA A 362 8.57 -2.84 0.10
CA ALA A 362 9.79 -3.55 0.45
C ALA A 362 10.74 -2.71 1.32
N GLY A 363 11.68 -3.39 1.98
CA GLY A 363 12.75 -2.73 2.70
C GLY A 363 12.40 -2.19 4.09
N GLY A 364 11.22 -2.52 4.64
CA GLY A 364 10.77 -2.04 5.96
C GLY A 364 11.60 -2.53 7.15
N THR A 365 12.28 -3.67 7.02
CA THR A 365 13.18 -4.23 8.04
C THR A 365 14.65 -4.12 7.66
N LEU A 366 15.00 -3.65 6.46
CA LEU A 366 16.40 -3.59 6.03
C LEU A 366 17.11 -2.43 6.74
N GLY A 367 18.20 -2.72 7.44
CA GLY A 367 19.05 -1.71 8.05
C GLY A 367 20.06 -1.08 7.08
N GLY A 368 20.31 -1.75 5.95
CA GLY A 368 21.21 -1.28 4.90
C GLY A 368 21.01 -2.03 3.57
N PRO A 369 21.70 -1.57 2.50
CA PRO A 369 21.65 -2.22 1.18
C PRO A 369 22.38 -3.57 1.13
N ASP A 370 23.16 -3.91 2.16
CA ASP A 370 23.83 -5.20 2.32
C ASP A 370 22.88 -6.33 2.79
N GLY A 371 21.62 -6.00 3.13
CA GLY A 371 20.59 -6.96 3.46
C GLY A 371 20.51 -7.37 4.93
N HIS A 372 21.26 -6.73 5.83
CA HIS A 372 21.06 -6.97 7.25
C HIS A 372 19.69 -6.44 7.71
N GLU A 373 19.01 -7.19 8.59
CA GLU A 373 17.70 -6.80 9.12
C GLU A 373 17.82 -6.11 10.48
N ILE A 374 16.98 -5.09 10.70
CA ILE A 374 16.68 -4.50 12.00
C ILE A 374 15.61 -5.37 12.66
N PRO A 375 15.89 -6.00 13.82
CA PRO A 375 14.95 -6.92 14.46
C PRO A 375 13.68 -6.22 14.91
N ARG A 376 12.57 -6.95 14.86
CA ARG A 376 11.29 -6.49 15.40
C ARG A 376 11.31 -6.51 16.93
N PRO A 377 10.65 -5.55 17.61
CA PRO A 377 10.49 -5.62 19.06
C PRO A 377 9.82 -6.93 19.48
N PRO A 378 10.31 -7.65 20.51
CA PRO A 378 9.74 -8.95 20.92
C PRO A 378 8.24 -8.91 21.25
N ARG A 379 7.73 -7.77 21.74
CA ARG A 379 6.30 -7.56 22.03
C ARG A 379 5.44 -7.36 20.78
N HIS A 380 6.05 -7.04 19.65
CA HIS A 380 5.36 -6.71 18.40
C HIS A 380 6.00 -7.45 17.21
N PRO A 381 5.92 -8.79 17.17
CA PRO A 381 6.60 -9.60 16.16
C PRO A 381 6.03 -9.43 14.74
N THR A 382 4.87 -8.80 14.60
CA THR A 382 4.18 -8.53 13.33
C THR A 382 4.43 -7.11 12.79
N LEU A 383 5.22 -6.28 13.48
CA LEU A 383 5.52 -4.91 13.04
C LEU A 383 6.26 -4.94 11.69
N ARG A 384 5.73 -4.21 10.71
CA ARG A 384 6.19 -4.29 9.30
C ARG A 384 7.35 -3.34 8.98
N LEU A 385 7.52 -2.29 9.76
CA LEU A 385 8.57 -1.28 9.61
C LEU A 385 9.34 -1.15 10.93
N THR A 386 10.66 -1.32 10.89
CA THR A 386 11.54 -1.18 12.06
C THR A 386 12.61 -0.11 11.84
N ARG A 387 12.63 0.52 10.67
CA ARG A 387 13.56 1.59 10.32
C ARG A 387 13.21 2.89 11.02
N ARG A 388 14.27 3.69 11.21
CA ARG A 388 14.17 5.12 11.44
C ARG A 388 13.63 5.79 10.18
N LEU A 389 12.63 6.65 10.33
CA LEU A 389 12.01 7.36 9.22
C LEU A 389 13.00 8.34 8.59
N GLU A 390 12.97 8.43 7.27
CA GLU A 390 13.75 9.38 6.48
C GLU A 390 12.82 10.18 5.56
N ALA A 391 13.19 11.42 5.22
CA ALA A 391 12.43 12.22 4.27
C ALA A 391 12.29 11.50 2.91
N GLY A 392 11.10 11.55 2.33
CA GLY A 392 10.73 10.81 1.13
C GLY A 392 10.25 9.37 1.40
N PHE A 393 10.23 8.90 2.64
CA PHE A 393 9.45 7.70 2.96
C PHE A 393 7.97 7.98 2.77
N VAL A 394 7.21 6.93 2.44
CA VAL A 394 5.74 6.97 2.51
C VAL A 394 5.30 5.81 3.39
N VAL A 395 4.47 6.10 4.38
CA VAL A 395 3.98 5.14 5.37
C VAL A 395 2.47 5.23 5.53
N THR A 396 1.82 4.12 5.84
CA THR A 396 0.44 4.12 6.35
C THR A 396 0.42 4.42 7.85
N MET A 397 -0.65 5.07 8.32
CA MET A 397 -0.92 5.33 9.74
C MET A 397 -2.31 4.83 10.09
N GLU A 398 -2.39 3.57 10.55
CA GLU A 398 -3.62 2.77 10.65
C GLU A 398 -3.92 2.26 12.08
N PRO A 399 -3.98 3.10 13.12
CA PRO A 399 -4.44 2.61 14.42
C PRO A 399 -5.85 2.00 14.33
N GLY A 400 -6.13 1.00 15.15
CA GLY A 400 -7.45 0.35 15.18
C GLY A 400 -7.85 -0.21 16.54
N VAL A 401 -9.16 -0.28 16.78
CA VAL A 401 -9.77 -0.92 17.95
C VAL A 401 -10.89 -1.84 17.48
N TYR A 402 -10.84 -3.11 17.87
CA TYR A 402 -11.76 -4.13 17.40
C TYR A 402 -12.36 -4.94 18.54
N PHE A 403 -13.59 -5.40 18.35
CA PHE A 403 -14.27 -6.30 19.26
C PHE A 403 -14.18 -7.74 18.75
N ILE A 404 -12.95 -8.25 18.65
CA ILE A 404 -12.68 -9.58 18.09
C ILE A 404 -13.06 -10.65 19.12
N ARG A 405 -14.10 -11.43 18.81
CA ARG A 405 -14.66 -12.43 19.72
C ARG A 405 -13.61 -13.40 20.28
N GLN A 406 -12.74 -13.92 19.42
CA GLN A 406 -11.68 -14.85 19.82
C GLN A 406 -10.73 -14.24 20.86
N LEU A 407 -10.27 -13.00 20.65
CA LEU A 407 -9.35 -12.31 21.57
C LEU A 407 -10.05 -11.93 22.87
N LEU A 408 -11.31 -11.49 22.78
CA LEU A 408 -12.13 -11.15 23.94
C LEU A 408 -12.42 -12.37 24.81
N ASP A 409 -12.75 -13.52 24.23
CA ASP A 409 -13.00 -14.76 24.98
C ASP A 409 -11.72 -15.27 25.65
N GLN A 410 -10.56 -15.18 24.98
CA GLN A 410 -9.25 -15.47 25.60
C GLN A 410 -8.94 -14.51 26.76
N ALA A 411 -9.18 -13.22 26.58
CA ALA A 411 -8.96 -12.21 27.62
C ALA A 411 -9.88 -12.46 28.82
N ARG A 412 -11.16 -12.82 28.58
CA ARG A 412 -12.14 -13.17 29.61
C ARG A 412 -11.71 -14.36 30.47
N ALA A 413 -11.05 -15.34 29.86
CA ALA A 413 -10.52 -16.51 30.55
C ALA A 413 -9.17 -16.26 31.27
N SER A 414 -8.61 -15.05 31.16
CA SER A 414 -7.31 -14.68 31.74
C SER A 414 -7.44 -13.64 32.86
N PRO A 415 -6.37 -13.36 33.63
CA PRO A 415 -6.36 -12.26 34.59
C PRO A 415 -6.67 -10.88 33.99
N LEU A 416 -6.50 -10.68 32.68
CA LEU A 416 -6.82 -9.43 31.98
C LEU A 416 -8.32 -9.12 32.03
N GLY A 417 -9.18 -10.14 32.03
CA GLY A 417 -10.63 -9.97 31.94
C GLY A 417 -11.26 -9.19 33.10
N LYS A 418 -10.59 -9.10 34.26
CA LYS A 418 -11.07 -8.28 35.41
C LYS A 418 -10.96 -6.77 35.16
N HIS A 419 -10.14 -6.36 34.19
CA HIS A 419 -9.88 -4.97 33.84
C HIS A 419 -10.76 -4.47 32.68
N ILE A 420 -11.51 -5.37 32.03
CA ILE A 420 -12.39 -5.06 30.89
C ILE A 420 -13.82 -4.76 31.37
N GLU A 421 -14.41 -3.71 30.82
CA GLU A 421 -15.82 -3.35 31.04
C GLU A 421 -16.73 -4.12 30.07
N TRP A 422 -17.07 -5.37 30.44
CA TRP A 422 -17.82 -6.28 29.58
C TRP A 422 -19.20 -5.80 29.15
N SER A 423 -19.87 -4.98 29.97
CA SER A 423 -21.15 -4.37 29.60
C SER A 423 -20.97 -3.37 28.46
N ARG A 424 -19.90 -2.58 28.48
CA ARG A 424 -19.55 -1.65 27.40
C ARG A 424 -19.14 -2.39 26.14
N VAL A 425 -18.32 -3.44 26.27
CA VAL A 425 -17.96 -4.32 25.15
C VAL A 425 -19.21 -4.89 24.48
N ALA A 426 -20.15 -5.44 25.25
CA ALA A 426 -21.38 -6.01 24.70
C ALA A 426 -22.27 -4.99 23.96
N GLN A 427 -22.22 -3.71 24.34
CA GLN A 427 -22.93 -2.64 23.61
C GLN A 427 -22.28 -2.32 22.27
N LEU A 428 -20.95 -2.45 22.18
CA LEU A 428 -20.17 -2.02 21.02
C LEU A 428 -19.81 -3.16 20.05
N GLU A 429 -19.88 -4.43 20.49
CA GLU A 429 -19.60 -5.62 19.66
C GLU A 429 -20.36 -5.60 18.32
N ARG A 430 -21.60 -5.10 18.31
CA ARG A 430 -22.46 -4.97 17.11
C ARG A 430 -21.88 -4.08 16.00
N PHE A 431 -20.90 -3.24 16.33
CA PHE A 431 -20.26 -2.34 15.37
C PHE A 431 -18.97 -2.92 14.76
N GLY A 432 -18.51 -4.08 15.26
CA GLY A 432 -17.29 -4.74 14.79
C GLY A 432 -15.99 -4.09 15.31
N GLY A 433 -15.71 -2.86 14.87
CA GLY A 433 -14.48 -2.16 15.22
C GLY A 433 -14.36 -0.80 14.56
N ILE A 434 -13.24 -0.13 14.81
CA ILE A 434 -12.83 1.16 14.24
C ILE A 434 -11.40 0.99 13.73
N ARG A 435 -11.17 1.31 12.46
CA ARG A 435 -9.85 1.60 11.90
C ARG A 435 -9.94 2.88 11.07
N ILE A 436 -8.90 3.70 11.16
CA ILE A 436 -8.74 4.94 10.39
C ILE A 436 -7.31 4.96 9.91
N GLU A 437 -7.13 5.11 8.60
CA GLU A 437 -5.82 4.98 7.97
C GLU A 437 -5.58 6.05 6.92
N ASP A 438 -4.39 6.65 6.98
CA ASP A 438 -3.92 7.63 6.01
C ASP A 438 -2.52 7.27 5.49
N ASP A 439 -2.25 7.67 4.26
CA ASP A 439 -0.96 7.63 3.59
C ASP A 439 -0.18 8.92 3.85
N LEU A 440 1.01 8.80 4.43
CA LEU A 440 1.83 9.91 4.89
C LEU A 440 3.18 9.94 4.17
N ALA A 441 3.46 11.00 3.43
CA ALA A 441 4.79 11.25 2.89
C ALA A 441 5.66 12.01 3.90
N VAL A 442 6.72 11.36 4.37
CA VAL A 442 7.63 11.87 5.40
C VAL A 442 8.48 13.02 4.84
N THR A 443 8.59 14.09 5.61
CA THR A 443 9.46 15.25 5.34
C THR A 443 10.45 15.44 6.49
N ASP A 444 11.38 16.39 6.37
CA ASP A 444 12.35 16.67 7.43
C ASP A 444 11.69 17.18 8.73
N ALA A 445 10.61 17.96 8.61
CA ALA A 445 9.96 18.64 9.75
C ALA A 445 8.61 18.04 10.16
N GLY A 446 8.04 17.14 9.35
CA GLY A 446 6.69 16.59 9.53
C GLY A 446 6.35 15.57 8.45
N CYS A 447 5.08 15.53 8.05
CA CYS A 447 4.63 14.75 6.90
C CYS A 447 3.58 15.50 6.08
N GLU A 448 3.49 15.19 4.79
CA GLU A 448 2.33 15.48 3.97
C GLU A 448 1.34 14.32 4.10
N ASN A 449 0.12 14.59 4.58
CA ASN A 449 -0.94 13.59 4.63
C ASN A 449 -1.67 13.56 3.28
N LEU A 450 -1.29 12.58 2.44
CA LEU A 450 -1.76 12.45 1.06
C LEU A 450 -3.28 12.20 1.03
N THR A 451 -3.76 11.38 1.96
CA THR A 451 -5.15 10.98 2.06
C THR A 451 -6.05 12.16 2.43
N ARG A 452 -5.75 12.89 3.52
CA ARG A 452 -6.58 14.03 3.96
C ARG A 452 -6.57 15.16 2.93
N ALA A 453 -5.43 15.41 2.28
CA ALA A 453 -5.36 16.35 1.16
C ALA A 453 -6.27 15.93 -0.02
N ALA A 454 -6.26 14.64 -0.37
CA ALA A 454 -7.15 14.09 -1.40
C ALA A 454 -8.63 14.25 -1.05
N PHE A 455 -9.06 13.89 0.17
CA PHE A 455 -10.47 14.06 0.60
C PHE A 455 -10.92 15.52 0.62
N SER A 456 -10.02 16.46 0.93
CA SER A 456 -10.36 17.89 0.99
C SER A 456 -10.68 18.50 -0.37
N THR A 457 -10.24 17.86 -1.46
CA THR A 457 -10.27 18.43 -2.81
C THR A 457 -11.15 17.68 -3.79
N THR A 458 -11.57 16.47 -3.42
CA THR A 458 -12.61 15.72 -4.12
C THR A 458 -14.02 16.14 -3.71
N ILE A 459 -14.19 17.04 -2.73
CA ILE A 459 -15.50 17.62 -2.42
C ILE A 459 -15.97 18.42 -3.65
N ALA A 460 -16.97 17.90 -4.35
CA ALA A 460 -17.61 18.62 -5.44
C ALA A 460 -18.13 19.97 -4.93
N PRO A 461 -17.97 21.07 -5.69
CA PRO A 461 -18.67 22.31 -5.38
C PRO A 461 -20.19 22.07 -5.50
N GLY A 462 -20.87 21.90 -4.36
CA GLY A 462 -22.33 21.91 -4.26
C GLY A 462 -23.04 20.57 -4.00
N ALA A 463 -22.60 19.80 -2.99
CA ALA A 463 -23.45 18.79 -2.36
C ALA A 463 -24.27 19.40 -1.21
#